data_AF-A0A444ZP69-F1
#
_entry.id   AF-A0A444ZP69-F1
#
_cell.length_a   1.000
_cell.length_b   1.000
_cell.length_c   1.000
_cell.angle_alpha   90.00
_cell.angle_beta   90.00
_cell.angle_gamma   90.00
#
_symmetry.space_group_name_H-M   'P 1'
#
loop_
_entity.id
_entity.type
_entity.pdbx_description
1 polymer ?
#
loop_
_entity_poly.entity_id
_entity_poly.type
_entity_poly.pdbx_seq_one_letter_code
_entity_poly.pdbx_strand_id
1 'polypeptide(L)'
;MEEPVVVNKGKEPLDLPPGFGFHPTDEEIITYYLTEKVMNSSFSATAIGEADLNKSEPWDLPKKAKMGEKEWYFFCQKGDITD
;
A
#
# COMPACT_ATOMS: atom_id res chain seq x y z
N MET A 1 -12.71 -1.38 30.95
CA MET A 1 -12.61 -0.35 29.90
C MET A 1 -11.79 -1.01 28.81
N GLU A 2 -12.46 -1.68 27.88
CA GLU A 2 -11.77 -2.34 26.77
C GLU A 2 -11.99 -1.46 25.55
N GLU A 3 -10.90 -0.90 25.03
CA GLU A 3 -10.94 -0.13 23.80
C GLU A 3 -11.27 -1.06 22.63
N PRO A 4 -12.19 -0.69 21.74
CA PRO A 4 -12.54 -1.55 20.62
C PRO A 4 -11.33 -1.63 19.68
N VAL A 5 -10.83 -2.85 19.51
CA VAL A 5 -9.86 -3.20 18.45
C VAL A 5 -10.50 -2.80 17.13
N VAL A 6 -10.00 -1.71 16.53
CA VAL A 6 -10.45 -1.24 15.22
C VAL A 6 -9.93 -2.23 14.18
N VAL A 7 -10.69 -3.29 13.94
CA VAL A 7 -10.56 -4.14 12.75
C VAL A 7 -10.94 -3.26 11.58
N ASN A 8 -9.95 -2.64 10.95
CA ASN A 8 -10.11 -1.89 9.71
C ASN A 8 -10.45 -2.90 8.60
N LYS A 9 -11.76 -3.11 8.44
CA LYS A 9 -12.37 -3.88 7.37
C LYS A 9 -12.08 -3.15 6.05
N GLY A 10 -11.24 -3.74 5.22
CA GLY A 10 -10.87 -3.17 3.93
C GLY A 10 -12.08 -2.91 3.02
N LYS A 11 -11.96 -1.84 2.22
CA LYS A 11 -12.90 -1.32 1.19
C LYS A 11 -13.94 -0.31 1.65
N GLU A 12 -13.51 0.74 2.36
CA GLU A 12 -14.23 2.02 2.28
C GLU A 12 -13.31 3.02 1.59
N PRO A 13 -13.76 3.71 0.51
CA PRO A 13 -13.04 4.85 -0.03
C PRO A 13 -12.82 5.82 1.12
N LEU A 14 -11.58 6.27 1.32
CA LEU A 14 -11.33 7.37 2.23
C LEU A 14 -12.08 8.58 1.64
N ASP A 15 -13.06 9.12 2.38
CA ASP A 15 -13.78 10.35 2.03
C ASP A 15 -12.82 11.55 2.16
N LEU A 16 -11.91 11.66 1.19
CA LEU A 16 -11.00 12.76 1.07
C LEU A 16 -11.67 13.91 0.31
N PRO A 17 -11.43 15.17 0.70
CA PRO A 17 -11.91 16.31 -0.06
C PRO A 17 -11.39 16.28 -1.51
N PRO A 18 -12.12 16.83 -2.49
CA PRO A 18 -11.64 16.93 -3.87
C PRO A 18 -10.25 17.57 -3.95
N GLY A 19 -9.33 16.93 -4.68
CA GLY A 19 -7.94 17.36 -4.80
C GLY A 19 -6.98 16.79 -3.75
N PHE A 20 -7.50 16.11 -2.72
CA PHE A 20 -6.67 15.32 -1.81
C PHE A 20 -6.57 13.89 -2.31
N GLY A 21 -5.36 13.36 -2.26
CA GLY A 21 -5.06 12.00 -2.66
C GLY A 21 -3.72 11.58 -2.11
N PHE A 22 -3.42 10.30 -2.27
CA PHE A 22 -2.15 9.74 -1.85
C PHE A 22 -1.04 10.15 -2.82
N HIS A 23 -0.27 11.17 -2.45
CA HIS A 23 0.88 11.68 -3.21
C HIS A 23 2.09 11.80 -2.27
N PRO A 24 2.61 10.68 -1.73
CA PRO A 24 3.75 10.72 -0.83
C PRO A 24 5.03 11.14 -1.59
N THR A 25 5.95 11.78 -0.89
CA THR A 25 7.32 12.00 -1.35
C THR A 25 8.15 10.72 -1.23
N ASP A 26 9.29 10.66 -1.93
CA ASP A 26 10.22 9.52 -1.84
C ASP A 26 10.66 9.25 -0.39
N GLU A 27 10.93 10.31 0.37
CA GLU A 27 11.33 10.21 1.78
C GLU A 27 10.21 9.63 2.65
N GLU A 28 8.96 10.04 2.41
CA GLU A 28 7.80 9.50 3.13
C GLU A 28 7.57 8.02 2.79
N ILE A 29 7.71 7.63 1.52
CA ILE A 29 7.64 6.22 1.09
C ILE A 29 8.66 5.37 1.86
N ILE A 30 9.90 5.83 1.92
CA ILE A 30 10.98 5.09 2.60
C ILE A 30 10.72 5.02 4.11
N THR A 31 10.50 6.17 4.74
CA THR A 31 10.48 6.31 6.19
C THR A 31 9.24 5.71 6.81
N TYR A 32 8.05 5.96 6.23
CA TYR A 32 6.79 5.58 6.86
C TYR A 32 6.15 4.31 6.30
N TYR A 33 6.55 3.86 5.10
CA TYR A 33 5.92 2.70 4.49
C TYR A 33 6.87 1.52 4.33
N LEU A 34 8.03 1.73 3.71
CA LEU A 34 9.00 0.65 3.48
C LEU A 34 9.70 0.22 4.76
N THR A 35 10.13 1.16 5.59
CA THR A 35 10.80 0.86 6.87
C THR A 35 9.87 0.06 7.78
N GLU A 36 8.62 0.49 7.94
CA GLU A 36 7.61 -0.25 8.71
C GLU A 36 7.34 -1.65 8.13
N LYS A 37 7.27 -1.79 6.80
CA LYS A 37 7.06 -3.10 6.16
C LYS A 37 8.23 -4.07 6.37
N VAL A 38 9.45 -3.57 6.44
CA VAL A 38 10.64 -4.38 6.72
C VAL A 38 10.73 -4.77 8.20
N MET A 39 10.41 -3.84 9.10
CA MET A 39 10.42 -4.09 10.55
C MET A 39 9.27 -5.00 11.00
N ASN A 40 8.12 -4.90 10.33
CA ASN A 40 6.94 -5.69 10.62
C ASN A 40 6.35 -6.26 9.32
N SER A 41 6.56 -7.56 9.08
CA SER A 41 6.02 -8.25 7.90
C SER A 41 4.49 -8.19 7.79
N SER A 42 3.79 -8.06 8.93
CA SER A 42 2.34 -7.93 9.01
C SER A 42 1.84 -6.49 8.86
N PHE A 43 2.74 -5.52 8.68
CA PHE A 43 2.36 -4.14 8.38
C PHE A 43 1.54 -4.08 7.09
N SER A 44 0.42 -3.37 7.14
CA SER A 44 -0.44 -3.09 6.00
C SER A 44 -0.79 -1.62 6.01
N ALA A 45 -0.44 -0.92 4.93
CA ALA A 45 -0.88 0.45 4.71
C ALA A 45 -2.29 0.48 4.12
N THR A 46 -3.04 1.54 4.44
CA THR A 46 -4.36 1.80 3.83
C THR A 46 -4.22 2.13 2.35
N ALA A 47 -3.21 2.93 1.97
CA ALA A 47 -3.03 3.40 0.60
C ALA A 47 -2.21 2.45 -0.30
N ILE A 48 -1.33 1.62 0.27
CA ILE A 48 -0.40 0.75 -0.49
C ILE A 48 -0.89 -0.70 -0.46
N GLY A 49 -1.09 -1.26 -1.65
CA GLY A 49 -1.48 -2.66 -1.85
C GLY A 49 -0.30 -3.63 -1.77
N GLU A 50 -0.57 -4.92 -1.90
CA GLU A 50 0.46 -5.93 -2.13
C GLU A 50 0.28 -6.50 -3.54
N ALA A 51 1.36 -6.55 -4.32
CA ALA A 51 1.34 -7.15 -5.65
C ALA A 51 2.67 -7.84 -5.96
N ASP A 52 2.57 -9.01 -6.57
CA ASP A 52 3.71 -9.65 -7.22
C ASP A 52 3.80 -9.10 -8.65
N LEU A 53 4.77 -8.21 -8.88
CA LEU A 53 4.98 -7.59 -10.19
C LEU A 53 5.44 -8.60 -11.24
N ASN A 54 5.99 -9.75 -10.84
CA ASN A 54 6.40 -10.79 -11.79
C ASN A 54 5.22 -11.63 -12.30
N LYS A 55 4.10 -11.61 -11.58
CA LYS A 55 2.88 -12.39 -11.91
C LYS A 55 1.69 -11.50 -12.29
N SER A 56 1.86 -10.19 -12.26
CA SER A 56 0.79 -9.22 -12.51
C SER A 56 1.09 -8.45 -13.77
N GLU A 57 0.16 -8.49 -14.72
CA GLU A 57 0.24 -7.62 -15.88
C GLU A 57 -0.04 -6.17 -15.48
N PRO A 58 0.57 -5.18 -16.16
CA PRO A 58 0.39 -3.76 -15.80
C PRO A 58 -1.07 -3.31 -15.75
N TRP A 59 -1.92 -3.84 -16.64
CA TRP A 59 -3.36 -3.51 -16.69
C TRP A 59 -4.20 -4.17 -15.60
N ASP A 60 -3.67 -5.17 -14.89
CA ASP A 60 -4.35 -5.81 -13.76
C ASP A 60 -3.99 -5.17 -12.42
N LEU A 61 -2.92 -4.38 -12.36
CA LEU A 61 -2.51 -3.64 -11.17
C LEU A 61 -3.59 -2.69 -10.62
N PRO A 62 -4.29 -1.88 -11.45
CA PRO A 62 -5.31 -0.96 -10.94
C PRO A 62 -6.41 -1.66 -10.13
N LYS A 63 -6.75 -2.91 -10.49
CA LYS A 63 -7.77 -3.71 -9.77
C LYS A 63 -7.28 -4.20 -8.40
N LYS A 64 -5.96 -4.26 -8.21
CA LYS A 64 -5.30 -4.70 -6.96
C LYS A 64 -4.93 -3.52 -6.07
N ALA A 65 -4.96 -2.29 -6.61
CA ALA A 65 -4.63 -1.09 -5.85
C ALA A 65 -5.65 -0.86 -4.74
N LYS A 66 -5.17 -0.36 -3.59
CA LYS A 66 -6.04 0.06 -2.49
C LYS A 66 -6.49 1.52 -2.63
N MET A 67 -5.69 2.35 -3.28
CA MET A 67 -5.93 3.78 -3.45
C MET A 67 -5.22 4.30 -4.70
N GLY A 68 -5.67 5.45 -5.22
CA GLY A 68 -5.06 6.15 -6.35
C GLY A 68 -5.87 6.02 -7.64
N GLU A 69 -5.87 7.09 -8.43
CA GLU A 69 -6.60 7.14 -9.72
C GLU A 69 -5.66 7.04 -10.92
N LYS A 70 -4.50 7.70 -10.85
CA LYS A 70 -3.50 7.76 -11.94
C LYS A 70 -2.22 7.01 -11.61
N GLU A 71 -1.90 6.92 -10.33
CA GLU A 71 -0.70 6.28 -9.79
C GLU A 71 -1.12 5.35 -8.68
N TRP A 72 -0.48 4.18 -8.61
CA TRP A 72 -0.78 3.14 -7.64
C TRP A 72 0.51 2.61 -7.02
N TYR A 73 0.45 2.35 -5.72
CA TYR A 73 1.61 1.91 -4.95
C TYR A 73 1.40 0.50 -4.44
N PHE A 74 2.44 -0.32 -4.57
CA PHE A 74 2.43 -1.72 -4.15
C PHE A 74 3.70 -2.08 -3.40
N PHE A 75 3.54 -2.83 -2.31
CA PHE A 75 4.63 -3.63 -1.79
C PHE A 75 4.82 -4.84 -2.70
N CYS A 76 6.04 -5.00 -3.20
CA CYS A 76 6.48 -6.17 -3.95
C CYS A 76 7.60 -6.84 -3.17
N GLN A 77 7.57 -8.17 -3.09
CA GLN A 77 8.75 -8.90 -2.64
C GLN A 77 9.82 -8.76 -3.71
N LYS A 78 10.99 -8.27 -3.34
CA LYS A 78 12.16 -8.34 -4.20
C LYS A 78 12.53 -9.81 -4.30
N GLY A 79 12.35 -10.40 -5.49
CA GLY A 79 12.83 -11.76 -5.74
C GLY A 79 14.31 -11.83 -5.38
N ASP A 80 14.72 -12.90 -4.71
CA ASP A 80 16.11 -13.12 -4.35
C ASP A 80 16.96 -13.03 -5.62
N ILE A 81 17.67 -11.92 -5.78
CA ILE A 81 18.75 -11.82 -6.76
C ILE A 81 19.87 -12.66 -6.15
N THR A 82 19.76 -13.97 -6.30
CA THR A 82 20.89 -14.87 -6.11
C THR A 82 21.74 -14.71 -7.37
N ASP A 83 22.93 -14.15 -7.15
CA ASP A 83 24.03 -13.98 -8.11
C ASP A 83 24.46 -15.34 -8.71
#